data_AF-A0AAJ0PBU1-F1
#
_entry.id   AF-A0AAJ0PBU1-F1
#
_cell.length_a   1.000
_cell.length_b   1.000
_cell.length_c   1.000
_cell.angle_alpha   90.00
_cell.angle_beta   90.00
_cell.angle_gamma   90.00
#
_symmetry.space_group_name_H-M   'P 1'
#
loop_
_entity.id
_entity.type
_entity.pdbx_description
1 polymer ?
#
loop_
_entity_poly.entity_id
_entity_poly.type
_entity_poly.pdbx_seq_one_letter_code
_entity_poly.pdbx_strand_id
1 'polypeptide(L)'
;MEENVHVSTRNRLLYALKSLKKSVVYLDLGLKSNQQIIPQIKATPLFERVSGHTDLLYRIDLQFAKSDKAITTYRELLAQLSDLLSDIISNRLNNIMKTLTSLSIILTVPTTLGGFWGMNVPVPLAESKLGFLVLLGLSLAISLCVGWWLKKKDYF
;
A
#
# COMPACT_ATOMS: atom_id res chain seq x y z
N MET A 1 18.74 -9.22 -4.86
CA MET A 1 18.83 -7.91 -5.55
C MET A 1 17.44 -7.37 -5.90
N GLU A 2 16.52 -8.19 -6.43
CA GLU A 2 15.15 -7.77 -6.81
C GLU A 2 14.30 -7.21 -5.66
N GLU A 3 14.40 -7.75 -4.45
CA GLU A 3 13.62 -7.28 -3.31
C GLU A 3 13.96 -5.84 -2.90
N ASN A 4 15.25 -5.49 -2.87
CA ASN A 4 15.72 -4.14 -2.60
C ASN A 4 15.28 -3.16 -3.71
N VAL A 5 15.23 -3.63 -4.96
CA VAL A 5 14.69 -2.84 -6.08
C VAL A 5 13.22 -2.52 -5.82
N HIS A 6 12.38 -3.49 -5.47
CA HIS A 6 10.96 -3.25 -5.19
C HIS A 6 10.69 -2.29 -4.03
N VAL A 7 11.45 -2.39 -2.93
CA VAL A 7 11.31 -1.47 -1.79
C VAL A 7 11.72 -0.05 -2.18
N SER A 8 12.84 0.09 -2.91
CA SER A 8 13.29 1.39 -3.41
C SER A 8 12.32 2.02 -4.40
N THR A 9 11.70 1.20 -5.27
CA THR A 9 10.68 1.63 -6.23
C THR A 9 9.43 2.12 -5.52
N ARG A 10 8.95 1.41 -4.49
CA ARG A 10 7.80 1.84 -3.70
C ARG A 10 8.07 3.15 -2.97
N ASN A 11 9.21 3.28 -2.31
CA ASN A 11 9.56 4.52 -1.63
C ASN A 11 9.64 5.68 -2.63
N ARG A 12 10.23 5.44 -3.81
CA ARG A 12 10.26 6.43 -4.90
C ARG A 12 8.86 6.87 -5.33
N LEU A 13 7.91 5.93 -5.46
CA LEU A 13 6.52 6.23 -5.78
C LEU A 13 5.85 7.08 -4.69
N LEU A 14 6.07 6.78 -3.41
CA LEU A 14 5.55 7.57 -2.29
C LEU A 14 6.13 8.98 -2.27
N TYR A 15 7.43 9.14 -2.51
CA TYR A 15 8.07 10.45 -2.62
C TYR A 15 7.57 11.24 -3.84
N ALA A 16 7.39 10.58 -4.98
CA ALA A 16 6.84 11.18 -6.19
C ALA A 16 5.40 11.66 -5.95
N LEU A 17 4.53 10.83 -5.34
CA LEU A 17 3.17 11.19 -4.99
C LEU A 17 3.14 12.38 -4.02
N LYS A 18 4.00 12.37 -2.99
CA LYS A 18 4.12 13.49 -2.04
C LYS A 18 4.53 14.78 -2.75
N SER A 19 5.53 14.72 -3.63
CA SER A 19 5.99 15.86 -4.42
C SER A 19 4.85 16.40 -5.29
N LEU A 20 4.12 15.53 -5.97
CA LEU A 20 3.01 15.90 -6.84
C LEU A 20 1.86 16.56 -6.06
N LYS A 21 1.47 15.99 -4.90
CA LYS A 21 0.50 16.60 -3.98
C LYS A 21 0.93 18.01 -3.58
N LYS A 22 2.20 18.20 -3.23
CA LYS A 22 2.76 19.51 -2.86
C LYS A 22 2.67 20.50 -4.03
N SER A 23 3.04 20.08 -5.24
CA SER A 23 2.95 20.92 -6.44
C SER A 23 1.52 21.36 -6.73
N VAL A 24 0.54 20.47 -6.62
CA VAL A 24 -0.88 20.82 -6.80
C VAL A 24 -1.37 21.80 -5.72
N VAL A 25 -0.89 21.68 -4.48
CA VAL A 25 -1.19 22.65 -3.42
C VAL A 25 -0.62 24.03 -3.74
N TYR A 26 0.63 24.11 -4.21
CA TYR A 26 1.21 25.39 -4.62
C TYR A 26 0.49 25.98 -5.84
N LEU A 27 0.04 25.14 -6.77
CA LEU A 27 -0.71 25.57 -7.94
C LEU A 27 -2.08 26.15 -7.55
N ASP A 28 -2.80 25.53 -6.60
CA ASP A 28 -4.03 26.09 -6.01
C ASP A 28 -3.79 27.45 -5.34
N LEU A 29 -2.73 27.54 -4.53
CA LEU A 29 -2.39 28.76 -3.83
C LEU A 29 -2.08 29.90 -4.81
N GLY A 30 -1.26 29.62 -5.84
CA GLY A 30 -0.92 30.59 -6.88
C GLY A 30 -2.13 30.98 -7.72
N LEU A 31 -3.00 30.03 -8.08
CA LEU A 31 -4.22 30.31 -8.82
C LEU A 31 -5.14 31.25 -8.03
N LYS A 32 -5.37 30.97 -6.75
CA LYS A 32 -6.21 31.81 -5.87
C LYS A 32 -5.61 33.19 -5.65
N SER A 33 -4.28 33.26 -5.44
CA SER A 33 -3.58 34.55 -5.33
C SER A 33 -3.74 35.40 -6.59
N ASN A 34 -3.67 34.79 -7.78
CA ASN A 34 -3.86 35.51 -9.04
C ASN A 34 -5.32 35.93 -9.25
N GLN A 35 -6.27 35.07 -8.89
CA GLN A 35 -7.70 35.37 -9.00
C GLN A 35 -8.12 36.57 -8.14
N GLN A 36 -7.50 36.75 -6.97
CA GLN A 36 -7.78 37.88 -6.07
C GLN A 36 -7.41 39.26 -6.64
N ILE A 37 -6.59 39.32 -7.69
CA ILE A 37 -6.17 40.58 -8.33
C ILE A 37 -7.21 41.03 -9.38
N ILE A 38 -8.05 40.12 -9.89
CA ILE A 38 -9.05 40.41 -10.92
C ILE A 38 -10.02 41.55 -10.53
N PRO A 39 -10.57 41.60 -9.30
CA PRO A 39 -11.40 42.73 -8.86
C PRO A 39 -10.66 44.07 -8.87
N GLN A 40 -9.34 44.07 -8.59
CA GLN A 40 -8.51 45.28 -8.59
C GLN A 40 -8.29 45.79 -10.02
N ILE A 41 -8.07 44.87 -10.98
CA ILE A 41 -7.97 45.20 -12.40
C ILE A 41 -9.29 45.80 -12.91
N LYS A 42 -10.43 45.19 -12.52
CA LYS A 42 -11.77 45.68 -12.87
C LYS A 42 -12.05 47.09 -12.35
N ALA A 43 -11.54 47.44 -11.18
CA ALA A 43 -11.72 48.76 -10.56
C ALA A 43 -10.79 49.85 -11.14
N THR A 44 -9.87 49.51 -12.05
CA THR A 44 -8.89 50.45 -12.58
C THR A 44 -9.48 51.26 -13.75
N PRO A 45 -9.44 52.62 -13.73
CA PRO A 45 -10.06 53.47 -14.76
C PRO A 45 -9.51 53.27 -16.18
N LEU A 46 -8.26 52.78 -16.28
CA LEU A 46 -7.62 52.47 -17.56
C LEU A 46 -8.29 51.27 -18.26
N PHE A 47 -8.89 50.36 -17.49
CA PHE A 47 -9.49 49.14 -18.00
C PHE A 47 -10.81 49.39 -18.73
N GLU A 48 -11.59 50.38 -18.28
CA GLU A 48 -12.83 50.83 -18.95
C GLU A 48 -12.56 51.40 -20.36
N ARG A 49 -11.33 51.86 -20.63
CA ARG A 49 -10.93 52.37 -21.96
C ARG A 49 -10.67 51.26 -22.98
N VAL A 50 -10.61 50.00 -22.56
CA VAL A 50 -10.36 48.85 -23.44
C VAL A 50 -11.67 48.37 -24.05
N SER A 51 -11.81 48.43 -25.38
CA SER A 51 -12.99 47.88 -26.04
C SER A 51 -13.14 46.37 -25.79
N GLY A 52 -14.34 45.91 -25.44
CA GLY A 52 -14.60 44.50 -25.15
C GLY A 52 -14.11 44.00 -23.78
N HIS A 53 -13.72 44.90 -22.87
CA HIS A 53 -13.18 44.56 -21.54
C HIS A 53 -14.07 43.61 -20.72
N THR A 54 -15.40 43.68 -20.86
CA THR A 54 -16.36 42.86 -20.09
C THR A 54 -16.34 41.40 -20.53
N ASP A 55 -16.24 41.14 -21.84
CA ASP A 55 -16.13 39.77 -22.37
C ASP A 55 -14.79 39.14 -21.96
N LEU A 56 -13.70 39.91 -22.01
CA LEU A 56 -12.38 39.46 -21.57
C LEU A 56 -12.38 39.06 -20.09
N LEU A 57 -12.95 39.88 -19.20
CA LEU A 57 -13.06 39.54 -17.78
C LEU A 57 -13.88 38.27 -17.57
N TYR A 58 -15.05 38.17 -18.23
CA TYR A 58 -15.89 36.98 -18.13
C TYR A 58 -15.14 35.70 -18.53
N ARG A 59 -14.36 35.76 -19.63
CA ARG A 59 -13.55 34.62 -20.08
C ARG A 59 -12.44 34.26 -19.10
N ILE A 60 -11.80 35.26 -18.48
CA ILE A 60 -10.77 35.05 -17.46
C ILE A 60 -11.38 34.39 -16.21
N ASP A 61 -12.49 34.91 -15.71
CA ASP A 61 -13.21 34.33 -14.56
C ASP A 61 -13.65 32.89 -14.83
N LEU A 62 -14.19 32.62 -16.03
CA LEU A 62 -14.56 31.27 -16.46
C LEU A 62 -13.33 30.34 -16.46
N GLN A 63 -12.18 30.82 -16.92
CA GLN A 63 -10.95 30.03 -16.98
C GLN A 63 -10.40 29.73 -15.59
N PHE A 64 -10.46 30.69 -14.66
CA PHE A 64 -10.14 30.46 -13.24
C PHE A 64 -11.05 29.41 -12.62
N ALA A 65 -12.36 29.50 -12.84
CA ALA A 65 -13.33 28.51 -12.34
C ALA A 65 -13.07 27.10 -12.92
N LYS A 66 -12.73 26.99 -14.21
CA LYS A 66 -12.32 25.71 -14.82
C LYS A 66 -11.04 25.15 -14.18
N SER A 67 -10.07 26.02 -13.92
CA SER A 67 -8.79 25.61 -13.34
C SER A 67 -8.95 25.15 -11.89
N ASP A 68 -9.78 25.83 -11.10
CA ASP A 68 -10.12 25.44 -9.72
C ASP A 68 -10.79 24.06 -9.66
N LYS A 69 -11.74 23.79 -10.58
CA LYS A 69 -12.32 22.44 -10.74
C LYS A 69 -11.26 21.39 -11.08
N ALA A 70 -10.36 21.68 -12.02
CA ALA A 70 -9.29 20.75 -12.39
C ALA A 70 -8.35 20.43 -11.23
N ILE A 71 -7.98 21.45 -10.44
CA ILE A 71 -7.15 21.29 -9.23
C ILE A 71 -7.84 20.39 -8.21
N THR A 72 -9.13 20.61 -7.98
CA THR A 72 -9.93 19.79 -7.06
C THR A 72 -9.96 18.33 -7.52
N THR A 73 -10.21 18.08 -8.81
CA THR A 73 -10.16 16.73 -9.40
C THR A 73 -8.77 16.10 -9.27
N TYR A 74 -7.69 16.87 -9.46
CA TYR A 74 -6.33 16.34 -9.26
C TYR A 74 -6.04 16.02 -7.79
N ARG A 75 -6.53 16.83 -6.83
CA ARG A 75 -6.41 16.51 -5.40
C ARG A 75 -7.12 15.20 -5.06
N GLU A 76 -8.33 14.99 -5.57
CA GLU A 76 -9.09 13.76 -5.40
C GLU A 76 -8.37 12.55 -6.01
N LEU A 77 -7.89 12.66 -7.25
CA LEU A 77 -7.11 11.61 -7.90
C LEU A 77 -5.85 11.25 -7.11
N LEU A 78 -5.12 12.26 -6.60
CA LEU A 78 -3.93 12.03 -5.79
C LEU A 78 -4.26 11.43 -4.41
N ALA A 79 -5.44 11.70 -3.86
CA ALA A 79 -5.93 11.03 -2.66
C ALA A 79 -6.21 9.55 -2.95
N GLN A 80 -7.00 9.27 -3.99
CA GLN A 80 -7.29 7.89 -4.43
C GLN A 80 -6.01 7.09 -4.72
N LEU A 81 -5.02 7.69 -5.39
CA LEU A 81 -3.72 7.05 -5.62
C LEU A 81 -2.97 6.74 -4.32
N SER A 82 -3.10 7.60 -3.31
CA SER A 82 -2.52 7.37 -1.98
C SER A 82 -3.13 6.15 -1.30
N ASP A 83 -4.45 6.01 -1.39
CA ASP A 83 -5.19 4.91 -0.81
C ASP A 83 -4.86 3.61 -1.53
N LEU A 84 -4.87 3.61 -2.87
CA LEU A 84 -4.46 2.46 -3.68
C LEU A 84 -3.01 2.02 -3.39
N LEU A 85 -2.07 2.95 -3.22
CA LEU A 85 -0.70 2.60 -2.83
C LEU A 85 -0.66 1.97 -1.43
N SER A 86 -1.49 2.43 -0.50
CA SER A 86 -1.59 1.88 0.85
C SER A 86 -2.19 0.47 0.85
N ASP A 87 -3.17 0.23 -0.01
CA ASP A 87 -3.76 -1.10 -0.23
C ASP A 87 -2.75 -2.07 -0.82
N ILE A 88 -1.97 -1.65 -1.82
CA ILE A 88 -0.90 -2.47 -2.40
C ILE A 88 0.15 -2.85 -1.34
N ILE A 89 0.51 -1.91 -0.47
CA ILE A 89 1.45 -2.17 0.64
C ILE A 89 0.87 -3.19 1.62
N SER A 90 -0.37 -2.95 2.05
CA SER A 90 -1.06 -3.81 3.01
C SER A 90 -1.24 -5.21 2.47
N ASN A 91 -1.60 -5.35 1.19
CA ASN A 91 -1.73 -6.63 0.53
C ASN A 91 -0.39 -7.39 0.49
N ARG A 92 0.71 -6.70 0.19
CA ARG A 92 2.04 -7.32 0.20
C ARG A 92 2.45 -7.76 1.61
N LEU A 93 2.21 -6.93 2.63
CA LEU A 93 2.47 -7.30 4.03
C LEU A 93 1.62 -8.50 4.45
N ASN A 94 0.34 -8.51 4.09
CA ASN A 94 -0.55 -9.62 4.37
C ASN A 94 -0.04 -10.93 3.72
N ASN A 95 0.43 -10.87 2.48
CA ASN A 95 1.04 -12.03 1.81
C ASN A 95 2.31 -12.51 2.52
N ILE A 96 3.20 -11.59 2.93
CA ILE A 96 4.43 -11.96 3.68
C ILE A 96 4.07 -12.57 5.05
N MET A 97 3.08 -12.03 5.75
CA MET A 97 2.64 -12.57 7.03
C MET A 97 2.04 -13.96 6.86
N LYS A 98 1.26 -14.19 5.81
CA LYS A 98 0.71 -15.52 5.48
C LYS A 98 1.82 -16.54 5.21
N THR A 99 2.84 -16.18 4.44
CA THR A 99 3.96 -17.09 4.14
C THR A 99 4.83 -17.40 5.35
N LEU A 100 5.13 -16.39 6.20
CA LEU A 100 5.88 -16.62 7.43
C LEU A 100 5.07 -17.50 8.40
N THR A 101 3.78 -17.19 8.58
CA THR A 101 2.90 -17.95 9.49
C THR A 101 2.76 -19.40 9.03
N SER A 102 2.60 -19.65 7.72
CA SER A 102 2.49 -21.00 7.17
C SER A 102 3.76 -21.81 7.40
N LEU A 103 4.93 -21.20 7.19
CA LEU A 103 6.22 -21.84 7.46
C LEU A 103 6.39 -22.16 8.95
N SER A 104 6.03 -21.22 9.84
CA SER A 104 6.07 -21.46 11.28
C SER A 104 5.20 -22.65 11.68
N ILE A 105 3.95 -22.74 11.20
CA ILE A 105 3.04 -23.85 11.52
C ILE A 105 3.65 -25.20 11.08
N ILE A 106 4.20 -25.27 9.86
CA ILE A 106 4.80 -26.49 9.32
C ILE A 106 5.98 -26.95 10.18
N LEU A 107 6.80 -26.02 10.67
CA LEU A 107 7.96 -26.31 11.52
C LEU A 107 7.57 -26.62 12.98
N THR A 108 6.55 -25.97 13.53
CA THR A 108 6.14 -26.19 14.93
C THR A 108 5.65 -27.62 15.18
N VAL A 109 4.94 -28.25 14.24
CA VAL A 109 4.42 -29.63 14.39
C VAL A 109 5.51 -30.69 14.65
N PRO A 110 6.54 -30.86 13.80
CA PRO A 110 7.59 -31.84 14.06
C PRO A 110 8.45 -31.45 15.26
N THR A 111 8.69 -30.16 15.48
CA THR A 111 9.51 -29.67 16.60
C THR A 111 8.85 -29.94 17.95
N THR A 112 7.52 -29.76 18.04
CA THR A 112 6.75 -30.07 19.27
C THR A 112 6.70 -31.57 19.53
N LEU A 113 6.45 -32.40 18.51
CA LEU A 113 6.47 -33.86 18.64
C LEU A 113 7.86 -34.38 19.06
N GLY A 114 8.93 -33.87 18.47
CA GLY A 114 10.30 -34.17 18.87
C GLY A 114 10.63 -33.69 20.29
N GLY A 115 10.10 -32.53 20.69
CA GLY A 115 10.23 -31.99 22.04
C GLY A 115 9.57 -32.89 23.10
N PHE A 116 8.33 -33.34 22.86
CA PHE A 116 7.64 -34.26 23.78
C PHE A 116 8.36 -35.60 23.94
N TRP A 117 8.97 -36.12 22.87
CA TRP A 117 9.78 -37.34 22.92
C TRP A 117 11.18 -37.14 23.53
N GLY A 118 11.71 -35.92 23.49
CA GLY A 118 12.94 -35.53 24.18
C GLY A 118 12.76 -35.28 25.67
N MET A 119 11.53 -35.24 26.18
CA MET A 119 11.25 -35.19 27.61
C MET A 119 11.51 -36.58 28.21
N ASN A 120 12.25 -36.64 29.32
CA ASN A 120 12.64 -37.88 30.01
C ASN A 120 11.45 -38.50 30.78
N VAL A 121 10.31 -38.65 30.11
CA VAL A 121 9.06 -39.23 30.59
C VAL A 121 8.86 -40.55 29.84
N PRO A 122 8.46 -41.65 30.52
CA PRO A 122 8.26 -42.93 29.86
C PRO A 122 7.15 -42.84 28.80
N VAL A 123 7.57 -42.78 27.53
CA VAL A 123 6.66 -42.75 26.38
C VAL A 123 6.33 -44.16 25.90
N PRO A 124 5.09 -44.44 25.47
CA PRO A 124 4.78 -45.68 24.78
C PRO A 124 5.63 -45.76 23.49
N LEU A 125 6.26 -46.92 23.23
CA LEU A 125 7.28 -47.21 22.19
C LEU A 125 8.77 -46.95 22.54
N ALA A 126 9.13 -46.61 23.79
CA ALA A 126 10.54 -46.40 24.18
C ALA A 126 11.46 -47.63 24.01
N GLU A 127 10.94 -48.86 24.12
CA GLU A 127 11.76 -50.09 24.08
C GLU A 127 12.00 -50.65 22.66
N SER A 128 11.35 -50.10 21.63
CA SER A 128 11.48 -50.57 20.26
C SER A 128 12.51 -49.77 19.47
N LYS A 129 13.53 -50.43 18.91
CA LYS A 129 14.51 -49.84 17.95
C LYS A 129 13.85 -49.15 16.76
N LEU A 130 12.61 -49.53 16.42
CA LEU A 130 11.82 -48.95 15.32
C LEU A 130 10.86 -47.85 15.78
N GLY A 131 10.65 -47.67 17.09
CA GLY A 131 9.72 -46.67 17.62
C GLY A 131 10.10 -45.23 17.23
N PHE A 132 11.41 -44.93 17.24
CA PHE A 132 11.95 -43.65 16.76
C PHE A 132 11.64 -43.42 15.28
N LEU A 133 11.81 -44.46 14.44
CA LEU A 133 11.58 -44.37 13.00
C LEU A 133 10.09 -44.17 12.67
N VAL A 134 9.21 -44.89 13.39
CA VAL A 134 7.75 -44.78 13.22
C VAL A 134 7.24 -43.40 13.66
N LEU A 135 7.74 -42.87 14.77
CA LEU A 135 7.35 -41.54 15.24
C LEU A 135 7.84 -40.43 14.30
N LEU A 136 9.06 -40.57 13.78
CA LEU A 136 9.63 -39.64 12.82
C LEU A 136 8.84 -39.66 11.51
N GLY A 137 8.44 -40.85 11.03
CA GLY A 137 7.55 -41.00 9.88
C GLY A 137 6.16 -40.41 10.12
N LEU A 138 5.58 -40.60 11.31
CA LEU A 138 4.28 -40.05 11.68
C LEU A 138 4.32 -38.52 11.79
N SER A 139 5.37 -37.94 12.39
CA SER A 139 5.52 -36.48 12.49
C SER A 139 5.71 -35.82 11.13
N LEU A 140 6.46 -36.46 10.23
CA LEU A 140 6.61 -36.04 8.83
C LEU A 140 5.27 -36.14 8.09
N ALA A 141 4.53 -37.24 8.27
CA ALA A 141 3.22 -37.42 7.64
C ALA A 141 2.21 -36.36 8.12
N ILE A 142 2.17 -36.05 9.42
CA ILE A 142 1.31 -35.00 9.98
C ILE A 142 1.74 -33.62 9.46
N SER A 143 3.04 -33.31 9.46
CA SER A 143 3.56 -32.03 8.94
C SER A 143 3.22 -31.86 7.45
N LEU A 144 3.37 -32.91 6.63
CA LEU A 144 2.96 -32.91 5.23
C LEU A 144 1.45 -32.73 5.06
N CYS A 145 0.64 -33.38 5.89
CA CYS A 145 -0.82 -33.29 5.85
C CYS A 145 -1.30 -31.87 6.22
N VAL A 146 -0.70 -31.26 7.25
CA VAL A 146 -0.95 -29.87 7.65
C VAL A 146 -0.51 -28.90 6.55
N GLY A 147 0.66 -29.11 5.94
CA GLY A 147 1.12 -28.31 4.80
C GLY A 147 0.19 -28.38 3.59
N TRP A 148 -0.33 -29.57 3.29
CA TRP A 148 -1.30 -29.78 2.20
C TRP A 148 -2.66 -29.11 2.50
N TRP A 149 -3.12 -29.18 3.75
CA TRP A 149 -4.34 -28.51 4.19
C TRP A 149 -4.21 -26.98 4.15
N LEU A 150 -3.06 -26.43 4.57
CA LEU A 150 -2.80 -24.99 4.52
C LEU A 150 -2.74 -24.46 3.08
N LYS A 151 -2.14 -25.23 2.17
CA LYS A 151 -2.09 -24.90 0.73
C LYS A 151 -3.48 -24.86 0.10
N LYS A 152 -4.40 -25.74 0.52
CA LYS A 152 -5.79 -25.77 0.00
C LYS A 152 -6.65 -24.58 0.48
N LYS A 153 -6.22 -23.87 1.51
CA LYS A 153 -6.96 -22.74 2.11
C LYS A 153 -6.47 -21.35 1.68
N ASP A 154 -5.68 -21.25 0.60
CA ASP A 154 -5.14 -19.99 0.03
C ASP A 154 -4.35 -19.13 1.05
N TYR A 155 -3.64 -19.79 1.97
CA TYR A 155 -2.61 -19.14 2.79
C TYR A 155 -1.25 -19.04 2.07
N PHE A 156 -1.20 -19.37 0.78
CA PHE A 156 -0.04 -19.31 -0.11
C PHE A 156 -0.33 -18.43 -1.33
#